data_AF-W2ST60-F1
#
_entry.id   AF-W2ST60-F1
#
_cell.length_a   1.000
_cell.length_b   1.000
_cell.length_c   1.000
_cell.angle_alpha   90.00
_cell.angle_beta   90.00
_cell.angle_gamma   90.00
#
_symmetry.space_group_name_H-M   'P 1'
#
loop_
_entity.id
_entity.type
_entity.pdbx_description
1 polymer ?
#
loop_
_entity_poly.entity_id
_entity_poly.type
_entity_poly.pdbx_seq_one_letter_code
_entity_poly.pdbx_strand_id
1 'polypeptide(L)'
;VQGCVWRVPEEFAEELDRQEAGYHRLSVPIECADCIVECRTYQYSDEKASSEPPSPHYKTVIIAGAVENSLPAAYIKSGSTN
;
A
#
# COMPACT_ATOMS: atom_id res chain seq x y z
N VAL A 1 -3.85 -8.93 2.21
CA VAL A 1 -2.69 -8.00 2.19
C VAL A 1 -2.62 -7.26 3.52
N GLN A 2 -1.47 -6.73 3.92
CA GLN A 2 -1.32 -5.92 5.14
C GLN A 2 -0.63 -4.60 4.79
N GLY A 3 -0.96 -3.53 5.51
CA GLY A 3 -0.48 -2.19 5.20
C GLY A 3 -0.70 -1.23 6.36
N CYS A 4 -0.40 0.05 6.13
CA CYS A 4 -0.60 1.12 7.10
C CYS A 4 -1.81 1.98 6.70
N VAL A 5 -2.58 2.41 7.68
CA VAL A 5 -3.65 3.40 7.51
C VAL A 5 -3.13 4.75 8.00
N TRP A 6 -3.19 5.77 7.14
CA TRP A 6 -2.77 7.12 7.45
C TRP A 6 -3.98 8.05 7.53
N ARG A 7 -4.04 8.86 8.58
CA ARG A 7 -5.00 9.97 8.67
C ARG A 7 -4.39 11.21 8.04
N VAL A 8 -4.93 11.63 6.91
CA VAL A 8 -4.46 12.79 6.16
C VAL A 8 -5.62 13.79 6.02
N PRO A 9 -5.40 15.10 6.15
CA PRO A 9 -6.40 16.12 5.85
C PRO A 9 -6.92 16.03 4.40
N GLU A 10 -8.24 16.22 4.20
CA GLU A 10 -8.89 16.08 2.88
C GLU A 10 -8.36 17.10 1.85
N GLU A 11 -7.83 18.24 2.29
CA GLU A 11 -7.20 19.24 1.39
C GLU A 11 -6.00 18.68 0.61
N PHE A 12 -5.37 17.59 1.08
CA PHE A 12 -4.28 16.91 0.38
C PHE A 12 -4.76 15.76 -0.51
N ALA A 13 -6.07 15.51 -0.58
CA ALA A 13 -6.63 14.37 -1.29
C ALA A 13 -6.37 14.44 -2.80
N GLU A 14 -6.50 15.62 -3.42
CA GLU A 14 -6.21 15.81 -4.85
C GLU A 14 -4.73 15.63 -5.17
N GLU A 15 -3.86 16.06 -4.26
CA GLU A 15 -2.41 15.90 -4.41
C GLU A 15 -2.01 14.42 -4.34
N LEU A 16 -2.65 13.63 -3.47
CA LEU A 16 -2.48 12.17 -3.44
C LEU A 16 -2.95 11.53 -4.75
N ASP A 17 -4.11 11.92 -5.27
CA ASP A 17 -4.61 11.40 -6.57
C ASP A 17 -3.62 11.72 -7.71
N ARG A 18 -2.97 12.89 -7.66
CA ARG A 18 -1.98 13.31 -8.66
C ARG A 18 -0.67 12.51 -8.59
N GLN A 19 -0.23 12.15 -7.39
CA GLN A 19 0.97 11.32 -7.19
C GLN A 19 0.77 9.89 -7.72
N GLU A 20 -0.46 9.38 -7.64
CA GLU A 20 -0.85 8.03 -8.06
C GLU A 20 -1.46 8.00 -9.46
N ALA A 21 -1.14 9.00 -10.29
CA ALA A 21 -1.64 9.10 -11.66
C ALA A 21 -1.33 7.82 -12.47
N GLY A 22 -2.37 7.19 -13.01
CA GLY A 22 -2.28 5.90 -13.70
C GLY A 22 -2.76 4.70 -12.87
N TYR A 23 -3.12 4.91 -11.60
CA TYR A 23 -3.77 3.93 -10.75
C TYR A 23 -5.27 4.24 -10.59
N HIS A 24 -6.05 3.22 -10.29
CA HIS A 24 -7.46 3.37 -9.96
C HIS A 24 -7.61 3.64 -8.47
N ARG A 25 -8.25 4.78 -8.16
CA ARG A 25 -8.67 5.11 -6.79
C ARG A 25 -9.82 4.18 -6.36
N LEU A 26 -9.70 3.65 -5.16
CA LEU A 26 -10.67 2.77 -4.52
C LEU A 26 -10.98 3.24 -3.09
N SER A 27 -12.18 2.92 -2.61
CA SER A 27 -12.53 2.95 -1.19
C SER A 27 -12.71 1.51 -0.71
N VAL A 28 -11.99 1.13 0.33
CA VAL A 28 -11.98 -0.24 0.85
C VAL A 28 -12.19 -0.29 2.37
N PRO A 29 -12.97 -1.25 2.88
CA PRO A 29 -13.05 -1.51 4.32
C PRO A 29 -11.74 -2.14 4.81
N ILE A 30 -11.10 -1.53 5.80
CA ILE A 30 -9.91 -2.07 6.45
C ILE A 30 -10.26 -2.48 7.88
N GLU A 31 -9.98 -3.74 8.21
CA GLU A 31 -10.05 -4.24 9.58
C GLU A 31 -8.83 -3.75 10.37
N CYS A 32 -9.10 -2.90 11.36
CA CYS A 32 -8.16 -2.46 12.39
C CYS A 32 -8.45 -3.20 13.69
N ALA A 33 -7.58 -3.04 14.70
CA ALA A 33 -7.65 -3.80 15.97
C ALA A 33 -9.06 -3.92 16.58
N ASP A 34 -9.81 -2.81 16.60
CA ASP A 34 -11.12 -2.74 17.27
C ASP A 34 -12.26 -2.25 16.36
N CYS A 35 -11.98 -1.95 15.08
CA CYS A 35 -12.96 -1.36 14.19
C CYS A 35 -12.68 -1.60 12.72
N ILE A 36 -13.69 -1.35 11.88
CA ILE A 36 -13.54 -1.30 10.42
C ILE A 36 -13.53 0.17 10.00
N VAL A 37 -12.56 0.55 9.17
CA VAL A 37 -12.41 1.91 8.66
C VAL A 37 -12.42 1.90 7.14
N GLU A 38 -13.29 2.70 6.53
CA GLU A 38 -13.26 2.95 5.09
C GLU A 38 -12.04 3.80 4.73
N CYS A 39 -11.15 3.25 3.91
CA CYS A 39 -9.90 3.89 3.54
C CYS A 39 -9.82 4.09 2.03
N ARG A 40 -9.28 5.25 1.61
CA ARG A 40 -8.87 5.48 0.22
C ARG A 40 -7.58 4.71 -0.06
N THR A 41 -7.52 4.04 -1.21
CA THR A 41 -6.29 3.38 -1.70
C THR A 41 -6.23 3.43 -3.23
N TYR A 42 -5.12 2.97 -3.81
CA TYR A 42 -4.86 3.00 -5.24
C TYR A 42 -4.38 1.64 -5.72
N GLN A 43 -4.92 1.17 -6.84
CA GLN A 43 -4.57 -0.12 -7.42
C GLN A 43 -4.34 0.02 -8.92
N TYR A 44 -3.24 -0.55 -9.39
CA TYR A 44 -3.01 -0.71 -10.82
C TYR A 44 -3.83 -1.89 -11.34
N SER A 45 -4.57 -1.72 -12.44
CA SER A 45 -5.46 -2.76 -12.97
C SER A 45 -5.38 -2.94 -14.48
N ASP A 46 -4.19 -2.77 -15.06
CA ASP A 46 -3.97 -3.16 -16.46
C ASP A 46 -3.77 -4.68 -16.56
N GLU A 47 -4.74 -5.37 -17.14
CA GLU A 47 -4.72 -6.83 -17.35
C GLU A 47 -3.58 -7.29 -18.29
N LYS A 48 -3.00 -6.38 -19.07
CA LYS A 48 -1.89 -6.69 -20.00
C LYS A 48 -0.52 -6.56 -19.35
N ALA A 49 -0.45 -6.07 -18.11
CA ALA A 49 0.82 -5.85 -17.44
C ALA A 49 1.51 -7.18 -17.09
N SER A 50 2.81 -7.25 -17.37
CA SER A 50 3.64 -8.40 -17.01
C SER A 50 3.90 -8.42 -15.51
N SER A 51 3.73 -9.59 -14.88
CA SER A 51 4.06 -9.82 -13.47
C SER A 51 5.58 -9.95 -13.29
N GLU A 52 6.28 -8.83 -13.40
CA GLU A 52 7.73 -8.76 -13.16
C GLU A 52 8.04 -8.43 -11.69
N PRO A 53 9.15 -8.94 -11.15
CA PRO A 53 9.56 -8.61 -9.79
C PRO A 53 9.90 -7.11 -9.66
N PRO A 54 9.65 -6.50 -8.49
CA PRO A 54 10.02 -5.11 -8.24
C PRO A 54 11.54 -4.94 -8.25
N SER A 55 11.99 -3.72 -8.55
CA SER A 55 13.41 -3.38 -8.42
C SER A 55 13.89 -3.55 -6.96
N PRO A 56 15.18 -3.90 -6.75
CA PRO A 56 15.72 -4.06 -5.39
C PRO A 56 15.56 -2.81 -4.51
N HIS A 57 15.66 -1.61 -5.11
CA HIS A 57 15.49 -0.35 -4.40
C HIS A 57 14.05 -0.16 -3.91
N TYR A 58 13.06 -0.40 -4.79
CA TYR A 58 11.65 -0.32 -4.42
C TYR A 58 11.32 -1.34 -3.33
N LYS A 59 11.75 -2.59 -3.50
CA LYS A 59 11.58 -3.67 -2.51
C LYS A 59 12.16 -3.28 -1.14
N THR A 60 13.34 -2.68 -1.11
CA THR A 60 13.99 -2.24 0.13
C THR A 60 13.16 -1.19 0.87
N VAL A 61 12.63 -0.18 0.16
CA VAL A 61 11.79 0.85 0.77
C VAL A 61 10.51 0.26 1.36
N ILE A 62 9.85 -0.66 0.64
CA ILE A 62 8.64 -1.34 1.13
C ILE A 62 8.92 -2.15 2.41
N ILE A 63 10.00 -2.93 2.43
CA ILE A 63 10.38 -3.72 3.61
C ILE A 63 10.74 -2.81 4.79
N ALA A 64 11.51 -1.75 4.55
CA ALA A 64 11.87 -0.78 5.58
C ALA A 64 10.63 -0.12 6.20
N GLY A 65 9.69 0.33 5.38
CA GLY A 65 8.42 0.90 5.86
C GLY A 65 7.57 -0.11 6.64
N ALA A 66 7.56 -1.38 6.22
CA ALA A 66 6.85 -2.43 6.95
C ALA A 66 7.46 -2.70 8.34
N VAL A 67 8.80 -2.70 8.44
CA VAL A 67 9.52 -2.84 9.72
C VAL A 67 9.26 -1.62 10.61
N GLU A 68 9.40 -0.41 10.07
CA GLU A 68 9.20 0.84 10.80
C GLU A 68 7.80 0.93 11.42
N ASN A 69 6.78 0.52 10.67
CA ASN A 69 5.39 0.53 11.12
C ASN A 69 4.96 -0.75 11.84
N SER A 70 5.92 -1.61 12.20
CA SER A 70 5.67 -2.83 13.00
C SER A 70 4.62 -3.77 12.40
N LEU A 71 4.62 -3.92 11.06
CA LEU A 71 3.77 -4.92 10.42
C LEU A 71 4.16 -6.33 10.90
N PRO A 72 3.22 -7.30 10.90
CA PRO A 72 3.48 -8.66 11.34
C PRO A 72 4.71 -9.29 10.68
N ALA A 73 5.56 -9.94 11.48
CA ALA A 73 6.81 -10.53 11.01
C ALA A 73 6.62 -11.54 9.85
N ALA A 74 5.50 -12.27 9.84
CA ALA A 74 5.14 -13.17 8.74
C ALA A 74 4.98 -12.44 7.40
N TYR A 75 4.41 -11.23 7.42
CA TYR A 75 4.24 -10.39 6.22
C TYR A 75 5.57 -9.86 5.72
N ILE A 76 6.40 -9.32 6.63
CA ILE A 76 7.75 -8.84 6.29
C ILE A 76 8.61 -9.96 5.68
N LYS A 77 8.53 -11.17 6.24
CA LYS A 77 9.25 -12.34 5.72
C LYS A 77 8.80 -12.73 4.32
N SER A 78 7.49 -12.69 4.04
CA SER A 78 6.97 -12.99 2.70
C SER A 78 7.46 -11.99 1.65
N GLY A 79 7.61 -10.72 2.02
CA GLY A 79 8.22 -9.70 1.17
C GLY A 79 9.72 -9.88 0.96
N SER A 80 10.39 -10.64 1.83
CA SER A 80 11.86 -10.82 1.81
C SER A 80 12.30 -12.05 0.98
N THR A 81 11.44 -13.04 0.83
CA THR A 81 11.70 -14.26 0.05
C THR A 81 11.35 -14.08 -1.42
N ASN A 82 12.28 -14.39 -2.32
CA ASN A 82 12.01 -14.68 -3.74
C ASN A 82 11.72 -16.17 -3.90
#